data_AF-A0A4Q0Z527-F1
#
_entry.id   AF-A0A4Q0Z527-F1
#
_cell.length_a   1.000
_cell.length_b   1.000
_cell.length_c   1.000
_cell.angle_alpha   90.00
_cell.angle_beta   90.00
_cell.angle_gamma   90.00
#
_symmetry.space_group_name_H-M   'P 1'
#
loop_
_entity.id
_entity.type
_entity.pdbx_description
1 polymer ?
#
loop_
_entity_poly.entity_id
_entity_poly.type
_entity_poly.pdbx_seq_one_letter_code
_entity_poly.pdbx_strand_id
1 'polypeptide(L)'
;MKQKLLIIFSLLLFLQSFMTITANEIKQKNKDMGNKITITIGQKEFVATLEENETVKELKKRLPLSITMNDLHSNEKYYHFSKALPTDSYSPKFINAGDIMLYDNYSLVLFYKTFSTPYRYTKIGHIDDTHSLEETLGSEDIAITFDLK
;
A
#
# COMPACT_ATOMS: atom_id res chain seq x y z
N MET A 1 -39.80 29.70 -28.46
CA MET A 1 -38.31 29.71 -28.42
C MET A 1 -37.75 29.52 -27.00
N LYS A 2 -38.23 30.23 -25.97
CA LYS A 2 -37.70 30.15 -24.59
C LYS A 2 -37.69 28.73 -23.97
N GLN A 3 -38.76 27.94 -24.17
CA GLN A 3 -38.88 26.60 -23.59
C GLN A 3 -37.97 25.56 -24.26
N LYS A 4 -37.79 25.64 -25.59
CA LYS A 4 -36.81 24.81 -26.33
C LYS A 4 -35.37 25.14 -25.92
N LEU A 5 -35.07 26.42 -25.67
CA LEU A 5 -33.75 26.87 -25.20
C LEU A 5 -33.45 26.38 -23.77
N LEU A 6 -34.45 26.37 -22.88
CA LEU A 6 -34.33 25.86 -21.52
C LEU A 6 -34.04 24.35 -21.47
N ILE A 7 -34.66 23.58 -22.36
CA ILE A 7 -34.42 22.12 -22.47
C ILE A 7 -33.00 21.85 -22.98
N ILE A 8 -32.54 22.58 -24.00
CA ILE A 8 -31.16 22.42 -24.51
C ILE A 8 -30.13 22.77 -23.43
N PHE A 9 -30.37 23.84 -22.67
CA PHE A 9 -29.48 24.23 -21.57
C PHE A 9 -29.45 23.19 -20.44
N SER A 10 -30.61 22.64 -20.08
CA SER A 10 -30.71 21.55 -19.09
C SER A 10 -30.00 20.28 -19.56
N LEU A 11 -30.15 19.91 -20.84
CA LEU A 11 -29.47 18.76 -21.43
C LEU A 11 -27.95 18.94 -21.47
N LEU A 12 -27.47 20.16 -21.72
CA LEU A 12 -26.04 20.49 -21.71
C LEU A 12 -25.44 20.37 -20.30
N LEU A 13 -26.14 20.86 -19.27
CA LEU A 13 -25.73 20.72 -17.86
C LEU A 13 -25.68 19.24 -17.44
N PHE A 14 -26.66 18.45 -17.88
CA PHE A 14 -26.70 17.01 -17.62
C PHE A 14 -25.54 16.27 -18.30
N LEU A 15 -25.17 16.67 -19.52
CA LEU A 15 -24.03 16.09 -20.23
C LEU A 15 -22.69 16.42 -19.54
N GLN A 16 -22.55 17.64 -19.00
CA GLN A 16 -21.36 18.06 -18.25
C GLN A 16 -21.22 17.31 -16.92
N SER A 17 -22.31 17.12 -16.16
CA SER A 17 -22.26 16.36 -14.91
C SER A 17 -21.91 14.90 -15.16
N PHE A 18 -22.49 14.28 -16.20
CA PHE A 18 -22.21 12.90 -16.57
C PHE A 18 -20.73 12.67 -16.93
N MET A 19 -20.13 13.56 -17.75
CA MET A 19 -18.71 13.49 -18.09
C MET A 19 -17.79 13.66 -16.87
N THR A 20 -18.20 14.45 -15.87
CA THR A 20 -17.42 14.66 -14.65
C THR A 20 -17.43 13.41 -13.75
N ILE A 21 -18.58 12.74 -13.67
CA ILE A 21 -18.73 11.49 -12.91
C ILE A 21 -17.84 10.40 -13.52
N THR A 22 -17.89 10.20 -14.84
CA THR A 22 -17.08 9.17 -15.51
C THR A 22 -15.58 9.44 -15.39
N ALA A 23 -15.15 10.70 -15.50
CA ALA A 23 -13.75 11.06 -15.31
C ALA A 23 -13.24 10.76 -13.88
N ASN A 24 -14.07 10.99 -12.86
CA ASN A 24 -13.72 10.68 -11.48
C ASN A 24 -13.64 9.17 -11.23
N GLU A 25 -14.56 8.37 -11.77
CA GLU A 25 -14.52 6.91 -11.67
C GLU A 25 -13.26 6.33 -12.33
N ILE A 26 -12.90 6.82 -13.52
CA ILE A 26 -11.67 6.41 -14.22
C ILE A 26 -10.43 6.80 -13.40
N LYS A 27 -10.39 8.03 -12.86
CA LYS A 27 -9.28 8.50 -12.04
C LYS A 27 -9.13 7.67 -10.77
N GLN A 28 -10.24 7.35 -10.10
CA GLN A 28 -10.25 6.53 -8.89
C GLN A 28 -9.80 5.09 -9.18
N LYS A 29 -10.27 4.49 -10.27
CA LYS A 29 -9.86 3.16 -10.70
C LYS A 29 -8.37 3.08 -11.05
N ASN A 30 -7.83 4.09 -11.75
CA ASN A 30 -6.41 4.16 -12.07
C ASN A 30 -5.55 4.37 -10.82
N LYS A 31 -6.04 5.17 -9.87
CA LYS A 31 -5.40 5.37 -8.56
C LYS A 31 -5.33 4.06 -7.77
N ASP A 32 -6.42 3.30 -7.76
CA ASP A 32 -6.53 2.01 -7.05
C ASP A 32 -5.60 0.94 -7.66
N MET A 33 -5.45 0.90 -8.99
CA MET A 33 -4.45 0.04 -9.64
C MET A 33 -3.01 0.50 -9.37
N GLY A 34 -2.72 1.80 -9.46
CA GLY A 34 -1.38 2.34 -9.28
C GLY A 34 -0.84 2.25 -7.84
N ASN A 35 -1.69 1.96 -6.86
CA ASN A 35 -1.33 1.88 -5.45
C ASN A 35 -1.20 0.46 -4.91
N LYS A 36 -1.30 -0.56 -5.76
CA LYS A 36 -1.11 -1.95 -5.34
C LYS A 36 0.25 -2.49 -5.72
N ILE A 37 0.77 -3.38 -4.88
CA ILE A 37 1.94 -4.20 -5.16
C ILE A 37 1.62 -5.67 -4.96
N THR A 38 2.38 -6.53 -5.62
CA THR A 38 2.41 -7.96 -5.36
C THR A 38 3.61 -8.26 -4.46
N ILE A 39 3.37 -9.06 -3.42
CA ILE A 39 4.39 -9.57 -2.50
C ILE A 39 4.44 -11.08 -2.68
N THR A 40 5.55 -11.58 -3.21
CA THR A 40 5.75 -13.01 -3.47
C THR A 40 6.63 -13.61 -2.38
N ILE A 41 6.13 -14.68 -1.75
CA ILE A 41 6.82 -15.45 -0.70
C ILE A 41 6.75 -16.92 -1.09
N GLY A 42 7.89 -17.49 -1.51
CA GLY A 42 7.92 -18.83 -2.09
C GLY A 42 7.04 -18.92 -3.35
N GLN A 43 5.97 -19.72 -3.29
CA GLN A 43 4.99 -19.89 -4.38
C GLN A 43 3.69 -19.12 -4.16
N LYS A 44 3.56 -18.39 -3.05
CA LYS A 44 2.36 -17.62 -2.73
C LYS A 44 2.54 -16.15 -3.08
N GLU A 45 1.46 -15.55 -3.56
CA GLU A 45 1.37 -14.13 -3.83
C GLU A 45 0.34 -13.49 -2.90
N PHE A 46 0.72 -12.35 -2.35
CA PHE A 46 -0.14 -11.48 -1.55
C PHE A 46 -0.26 -10.14 -2.27
N VAL A 47 -1.45 -9.56 -2.26
CA VAL A 47 -1.66 -8.20 -2.77
C VAL A 47 -1.61 -7.25 -1.58
N ALA A 48 -0.85 -6.16 -1.70
CA ALA A 48 -0.87 -5.10 -0.71
C ALA A 48 -1.28 -3.77 -1.33
N THR A 49 -2.10 -3.02 -0.60
CA THR A 49 -2.45 -1.64 -0.91
C THR A 49 -1.48 -0.69 -0.20
N LEU A 50 -0.93 0.25 -0.95
CA LEU A 50 0.04 1.23 -0.47
C LEU A 50 -0.62 2.58 -0.16
N GLU A 51 -0.04 3.28 0.82
CA GLU A 51 -0.40 4.64 1.18
C GLU A 51 0.05 5.67 0.12
N GLU A 52 -0.52 6.87 0.20
CA GLU A 52 -0.12 7.99 -0.66
C GLU A 52 0.83 8.93 0.07
N ASN A 53 2.11 8.56 0.15
CA ASN A 53 3.14 9.39 0.78
C ASN A 53 4.50 9.33 0.06
N GLU A 54 5.41 10.23 0.43
CA GLU A 54 6.72 10.34 -0.21
C GLU A 54 7.61 9.11 0.06
N THR A 55 7.42 8.40 1.17
CA THR A 55 8.09 7.13 1.46
C THR A 55 7.75 6.08 0.41
N VAL A 56 6.45 5.88 0.13
CA VAL A 56 5.95 4.94 -0.88
C VAL A 56 6.45 5.33 -2.27
N LYS A 57 6.43 6.63 -2.60
CA LYS A 57 6.91 7.12 -3.89
C LYS A 57 8.39 6.79 -4.12
N GLU A 58 9.24 6.96 -3.12
CA GLU A 58 10.66 6.58 -3.24
C GLU A 58 10.88 5.06 -3.18
N LEU A 59 10.06 4.33 -2.41
CA LEU A 59 10.10 2.86 -2.38
C LEU A 59 9.76 2.25 -3.75
N LYS A 60 8.70 2.75 -4.41
CA LYS A 60 8.27 2.26 -5.74
C LYS A 60 9.38 2.34 -6.79
N LYS A 61 10.28 3.33 -6.70
CA LYS A 61 11.44 3.45 -7.62
C LYS A 61 12.49 2.36 -7.42
N ARG A 62 12.41 1.60 -6.31
CA ARG A 62 13.31 0.50 -5.98
C ARG A 62 12.72 -0.86 -6.36
N LEU A 63 11.49 -0.90 -6.89
CA LEU A 63 10.83 -2.13 -7.30
C LEU A 63 11.20 -2.49 -8.76
N PRO A 64 11.27 -3.80 -9.12
CA PRO A 64 11.10 -4.95 -8.23
C PRO A 64 12.25 -5.09 -7.22
N LEU A 65 11.90 -5.48 -6.00
CA LEU A 65 12.84 -5.64 -4.89
C LEU A 65 12.74 -7.06 -4.33
N SER A 66 13.77 -7.88 -4.54
CA SER A 66 13.89 -9.20 -3.91
C SER A 66 14.96 -9.16 -2.82
N ILE A 67 14.57 -9.46 -1.59
CA ILE A 67 15.38 -9.32 -0.38
C ILE A 67 15.11 -10.50 0.56
N THR A 68 16.14 -10.93 1.29
CA THR A 68 15.95 -11.78 2.47
C THR A 68 15.58 -10.87 3.64
N MET A 69 14.42 -11.11 4.24
CA MET A 69 13.98 -10.40 5.44
C MET A 69 14.20 -11.28 6.66
N ASN A 70 14.76 -10.71 7.71
CA ASN A 70 15.07 -11.42 8.94
C ASN A 70 13.84 -11.49 9.86
N ASP A 71 13.69 -12.58 10.62
CA ASP A 71 12.68 -12.66 11.67
C ASP A 71 13.09 -11.88 12.91
N LEU A 72 12.14 -11.16 13.50
CA LEU A 72 12.31 -10.53 14.80
C LEU A 72 11.07 -10.79 15.65
N HIS A 73 11.30 -11.20 16.90
CA HIS A 73 10.27 -11.48 17.92
C HIS A 73 9.14 -12.43 17.49
N SER A 74 9.30 -13.18 16.39
CA SER A 74 8.26 -14.05 15.84
C SER A 74 6.91 -13.35 15.60
N ASN A 75 6.93 -12.07 15.25
CA ASN A 75 5.78 -11.25 14.86
C ASN A 75 6.04 -10.36 13.63
N GLU A 76 7.30 -10.15 13.25
CA GLU A 76 7.70 -9.23 12.20
C GLU A 76 8.87 -9.77 11.37
N LYS A 77 8.86 -9.42 10.08
CA LYS A 77 10.03 -9.54 9.20
C LYS A 77 10.60 -8.17 8.94
N TYR A 78 11.92 -8.03 8.88
CA TYR A 78 12.56 -6.75 8.58
C TYR A 78 13.71 -6.82 7.58
N TYR A 79 13.99 -5.69 6.93
CA TYR A 79 15.16 -5.49 6.08
C TYR A 79 15.67 -4.05 6.18
N HIS A 80 16.98 -3.88 6.30
CA HIS A 80 17.62 -2.56 6.37
C HIS A 80 18.10 -2.11 4.99
N PHE A 81 17.55 -0.99 4.51
CA PHE A 81 18.09 -0.31 3.34
C PHE A 81 19.42 0.37 3.64
N SER A 82 20.35 0.31 2.69
CA SER A 82 21.59 1.09 2.75
C SER A 82 21.39 2.60 2.55
N LYS A 83 20.26 2.99 1.96
CA LYS A 83 19.86 4.39 1.74
C LYS A 83 18.52 4.67 2.40
N ALA A 84 18.51 5.70 3.24
CA ALA A 84 17.31 6.20 3.90
C ALA A 84 16.20 6.54 2.90
N LEU A 85 14.97 6.49 3.39
CA LEU A 85 13.75 6.94 2.73
C LEU A 85 13.21 8.17 3.48
N PRO A 86 12.40 9.01 2.82
CA PRO A 86 11.59 10.02 3.51
C PRO A 86 10.72 9.36 4.58
N THR A 87 10.38 10.11 5.64
CA THR A 87 9.56 9.60 6.75
C THR A 87 8.45 10.60 7.08
N ASP A 88 7.26 10.06 7.35
CA ASP A 88 6.17 10.75 8.04
C ASP A 88 5.76 9.88 9.24
N SER A 89 6.52 9.98 10.33
CA SER A 89 6.47 9.02 11.42
C SER A 89 5.36 9.37 12.42
N TYR A 90 4.48 8.40 12.73
CA TYR A 90 3.39 8.53 13.69
C TYR A 90 3.35 7.35 14.67
N SER A 91 2.56 7.49 15.74
CA SER A 91 2.36 6.43 16.74
C SER A 91 1.06 5.67 16.43
N PRO A 92 1.09 4.48 15.82
CA PRO A 92 -0.12 3.75 15.46
C PRO A 92 -0.86 3.15 16.67
N LYS A 93 -0.18 2.99 17.82
CA LYS A 93 -0.64 2.29 19.05
C LYS A 93 -0.88 0.78 18.88
N PHE A 94 -1.42 0.38 17.73
CA PHE A 94 -1.63 -1.01 17.35
C PHE A 94 -1.05 -1.27 15.97
N ILE A 95 -0.41 -2.42 15.84
CA ILE A 95 -0.01 -3.02 14.56
C ILE A 95 -1.02 -4.10 14.24
N ASN A 96 -1.45 -4.19 12.99
CA ASN A 96 -2.24 -5.29 12.48
C ASN A 96 -1.37 -6.26 11.68
N ALA A 97 -1.69 -7.56 11.72
CA ALA A 97 -1.12 -8.51 10.77
C ALA A 97 -1.33 -8.00 9.33
N GLY A 98 -0.32 -8.09 8.48
CA GLY A 98 -0.31 -7.54 7.13
C GLY A 98 0.23 -6.11 7.02
N ASP A 99 0.45 -5.41 8.14
CA ASP A 99 0.98 -4.04 8.10
C ASP A 99 2.40 -3.98 7.53
N ILE A 100 2.60 -3.08 6.56
CA ILE A 100 3.92 -2.75 6.00
C ILE A 100 4.30 -1.36 6.49
N MET A 101 5.42 -1.29 7.19
CA MET A 101 5.87 -0.10 7.91
C MET A 101 7.33 0.21 7.61
N LEU A 102 7.71 1.48 7.74
CA LEU A 102 9.10 1.91 7.84
C LEU A 102 9.39 2.24 9.31
N TYR A 103 10.36 1.56 9.91
CA TYR A 103 10.92 1.92 11.21
C TYR A 103 12.17 2.80 11.00
N ASP A 104 12.27 3.85 11.82
CA ASP A 104 13.13 5.01 11.58
C ASP A 104 12.99 5.52 10.14
N ASN A 105 14.07 5.49 9.35
CA ASN A 105 14.07 5.91 7.96
C ASN A 105 14.65 4.86 7.00
N TYR A 106 14.95 3.66 7.47
CA TYR A 106 15.70 2.67 6.68
C TYR A 106 15.27 1.21 6.88
N SER A 107 14.48 0.89 7.91
CA SER A 107 14.07 -0.49 8.17
C SER A 107 12.66 -0.76 7.63
N LEU A 108 12.57 -1.50 6.53
CA LEU A 108 11.30 -2.02 6.02
C LEU A 108 10.83 -3.15 6.93
N VAL A 109 9.60 -3.07 7.40
CA VAL A 109 9.01 -4.07 8.30
C VAL A 109 7.69 -4.58 7.72
N LEU A 110 7.54 -5.91 7.68
CA LEU A 110 6.28 -6.60 7.38
C LEU A 110 5.84 -7.34 8.65
N PHE A 111 4.73 -6.89 9.23
CA PHE A 111 4.13 -7.52 10.39
C PHE A 111 3.18 -8.63 9.98
N TYR A 112 3.22 -9.77 10.67
CA TYR A 112 2.31 -10.89 10.41
C TYR A 112 1.50 -11.30 11.64
N LYS A 113 1.59 -10.52 12.73
CA LYS A 113 0.73 -10.62 13.92
C LYS A 113 0.22 -9.24 14.34
N THR A 114 -0.92 -9.24 15.02
CA THR A 114 -1.53 -8.04 15.62
C THR A 114 -1.07 -7.87 17.07
N PHE A 115 -0.58 -6.70 17.44
CA PHE A 115 -0.14 -6.40 18.81
C PHE A 115 -0.11 -4.89 19.08
N SER A 116 -0.01 -4.50 20.36
CA SER A 116 0.17 -3.10 20.75
C SER A 116 1.64 -2.71 20.73
N THR A 117 1.93 -1.47 20.34
CA THR A 117 3.31 -0.98 20.22
C THR A 117 3.46 0.44 20.78
N PRO A 118 4.56 0.74 21.50
CA PRO A 118 4.89 2.11 21.88
C PRO A 118 5.65 2.86 20.77
N TYR A 119 6.13 2.14 19.75
CA TYR A 119 7.01 2.68 18.73
C TYR A 119 6.27 3.54 17.71
N ARG A 120 7.07 4.26 16.92
CA ARG A 120 6.60 5.12 15.84
C ARG A 120 7.10 4.58 14.51
N TYR A 121 6.26 4.71 13.49
CA TYR A 121 6.51 4.20 12.15
C TYR A 121 6.00 5.17 11.11
N THR A 122 6.50 5.06 9.89
CA THR A 122 5.81 5.59 8.71
C THR A 122 5.06 4.45 8.03
N LYS A 123 3.75 4.62 7.82
CA LYS A 123 2.92 3.63 7.15
C LYS A 123 3.30 3.56 5.67
N ILE A 124 3.60 2.35 5.18
CA ILE A 124 3.84 2.10 3.75
C ILE A 124 2.57 1.53 3.12
N GLY A 125 1.92 0.59 3.80
CA GLY A 125 0.73 -0.07 3.27
C GLY A 125 0.27 -1.22 4.14
N HIS A 126 -0.55 -2.09 3.56
CA HIS A 126 -1.12 -3.26 4.22
C HIS A 126 -1.44 -4.35 3.19
N ILE A 127 -1.19 -5.62 3.55
CA ILE A 127 -1.62 -6.78 2.77
C ILE A 127 -3.14 -6.92 2.85
N ASP A 128 -3.82 -6.93 1.70
CA ASP A 128 -5.28 -6.89 1.59
C ASP A 128 -5.96 -8.14 2.21
N ASP A 129 -5.36 -9.33 2.03
CA ASP A 129 -5.80 -10.59 2.62
C ASP A 129 -4.62 -11.28 3.29
N THR A 130 -4.71 -11.39 4.62
CA THR A 130 -3.65 -11.96 5.46
C THR A 130 -3.85 -13.44 5.75
N HIS A 131 -4.85 -14.08 5.13
CA HIS A 131 -5.04 -15.51 5.27
C HIS A 131 -3.77 -16.28 4.90
N SER A 132 -3.33 -17.17 5.77
CA SER A 132 -2.08 -17.93 5.67
C SER A 132 -0.77 -17.13 5.67
N LEU A 133 -0.78 -15.81 5.92
CA LEU A 133 0.44 -14.99 5.93
C LEU A 133 1.46 -15.47 6.97
N GLU A 134 1.03 -15.66 8.21
CA GLU A 134 1.90 -16.15 9.31
C GLU A 134 2.51 -17.53 8.98
N GLU A 135 1.68 -18.47 8.52
CA GLU A 135 2.13 -19.82 8.13
C GLU A 135 3.16 -19.75 6.98
N THR A 136 2.94 -18.86 6.02
CA THR A 136 3.80 -18.73 4.83
C THR A 136 5.14 -18.09 5.17
N LEU A 137 5.16 -17.14 6.10
CA LEU A 137 6.38 -16.45 6.54
C LEU A 137 7.21 -17.30 7.51
N GLY A 138 6.57 -18.11 8.36
CA GLY A 138 7.24 -18.84 9.42
C GLY A 138 8.02 -17.91 10.37
N SER A 139 8.89 -18.50 11.21
CA SER A 139 9.73 -17.77 12.17
C SER A 139 11.21 -17.66 11.76
N GLU A 140 11.54 -18.06 10.53
CA GLU A 140 12.92 -18.02 10.01
C GLU A 140 13.08 -16.86 9.03
N ASP A 141 14.33 -16.55 8.68
CA ASP A 141 14.65 -15.62 7.61
C ASP A 141 14.10 -16.14 6.27
N ILE A 142 13.50 -15.27 5.47
CA ILE A 142 12.82 -15.69 4.23
C ILE A 142 13.02 -14.68 3.10
N ALA A 143 13.16 -15.19 1.88
CA ALA A 143 13.22 -14.36 0.67
C ALA A 143 11.82 -13.89 0.28
N ILE A 144 11.69 -12.58 0.08
CA ILE A 144 10.44 -11.91 -0.31
C ILE A 144 10.72 -11.01 -1.50
N THR A 145 9.83 -11.04 -2.50
CA THR A 145 9.87 -10.14 -3.65
C THR A 145 8.69 -9.21 -3.62
N PHE A 146 8.95 -7.90 -3.69
CA PHE A 146 7.95 -6.85 -3.83
C PHE A 146 7.99 -6.33 -5.28
N ASP A 147 6.83 -6.26 -5.95
CA ASP A 147 6.74 -5.77 -7.32
C ASP A 147 5.48 -4.92 -7.53
N LEU A 148 5.51 -4.01 -8.51
CA LEU A 148 4.33 -3.28 -8.93
C LEU A 148 3.31 -4.24 -9.53
N LYS A 149 2.03 -4.02 -9.19
CA LYS A 149 0.92 -4.80 -9.76
C LYS A 149 0.53 -4.30 -11.15
#